data_AF-A0A661BFU6-F1
#
_entry.id   AF-A0A661BFU6-F1
#
_cell.length_a   1.000
_cell.length_b   1.000
_cell.length_c   1.000
_cell.angle_alpha   90.00
_cell.angle_beta   90.00
_cell.angle_gamma   90.00
#
_symmetry.space_group_name_H-M   'P 1'
#
loop_
_entity.id
_entity.type
_entity.pdbx_description
1 polymer ?
#
loop_
_entity_poly.entity_id
_entity_poly.type
_entity_poly.pdbx_seq_one_letter_code
_entity_poly.pdbx_strand_id
1 'polypeptide(L)' 'MWRTSYLVIGIAVGLLGNPAQAVEKVSVQALFKDMAVLVVDGKRRTLRSGQTSPEGIKLISADSKQAVLEIDGK' A
#
# COMPACT_ATOMS: atom_id res chain seq x y z
N MET A 1 -36.07 -48.93 12.62
CA MET A 1 -34.72 -49.10 12.04
C MET A 1 -34.79 -48.85 10.53
N TRP A 2 -34.58 -47.60 10.07
CA TRP A 2 -33.95 -47.28 8.78
C TRP A 2 -33.64 -45.77 8.67
N ARG A 3 -32.42 -45.42 9.08
CA ARG A 3 -31.50 -44.38 8.54
C ARG A 3 -32.08 -42.98 8.22
N THR A 4 -31.86 -42.08 9.18
CA THR A 4 -31.46 -40.67 8.99
C THR A 4 -30.58 -40.45 7.76
N SER A 5 -30.98 -39.54 6.87
CA SER A 5 -30.08 -38.88 5.92
C SER A 5 -30.43 -37.40 5.87
N TYR A 6 -29.58 -36.61 6.53
CA TYR A 6 -29.63 -35.16 6.66
C TYR A 6 -29.53 -34.46 5.30
N LEU A 7 -30.53 -33.66 4.94
CA LEU A 7 -30.37 -32.64 3.91
C LEU A 7 -29.72 -31.41 4.54
N VAL A 8 -28.51 -31.14 4.10
CA VAL A 8 -27.64 -30.06 4.56
C VAL A 8 -28.26 -28.72 4.21
N ILE A 9 -28.74 -28.00 5.23
CA ILE A 9 -29.03 -26.57 5.17
C ILE A 9 -27.73 -25.86 5.51
N GLY A 10 -27.22 -25.04 4.60
CA GLY A 10 -25.99 -24.28 4.83
C GLY A 10 -25.75 -23.20 3.79
N ILE A 11 -26.60 -22.18 3.76
CA ILE A 11 -26.26 -20.89 3.13
C ILE A 11 -25.24 -20.20 4.03
N ALA A 12 -24.00 -20.13 3.58
CA ALA A 12 -23.01 -19.20 4.12
C ALA A 12 -22.36 -18.48 2.94
N VAL A 13 -23.01 -17.38 2.52
CA VAL A 13 -22.45 -16.38 1.63
C VAL A 13 -21.28 -15.75 2.38
N GLY A 14 -20.08 -16.30 2.16
CA GLY A 14 -18.84 -15.78 2.74
C GLY A 14 -18.57 -14.39 2.17
N LEU A 15 -18.56 -13.40 3.07
CA LEU A 15 -18.33 -12.00 2.78
C LEU A 15 -17.10 -11.80 1.88
N LEU A 16 -17.28 -10.92 0.90
CA LEU A 16 -16.22 -10.26 0.16
C LEU A 16 -15.24 -9.62 1.14
N GLY A 17 -14.11 -10.29 1.39
CA GLY A 17 -12.99 -9.72 2.13
C GLY A 17 -12.40 -8.60 1.30
N ASN A 18 -12.71 -7.36 1.64
CA ASN A 18 -12.02 -6.20 1.11
C ASN A 18 -10.58 -6.28 1.62
N PRO A 19 -9.54 -6.47 0.79
CA PRO A 19 -8.18 -6.33 1.28
C PRO A 19 -8.04 -4.86 1.65
N ALA A 20 -8.10 -4.58 2.95
CA ALA A 20 -7.74 -3.31 3.52
C ALA A 20 -6.36 -2.96 2.97
N GLN A 21 -6.31 -2.00 2.06
CA GLN A 21 -5.04 -1.57 1.51
C GLN A 21 -4.20 -1.06 2.67
N ALA A 22 -3.02 -1.67 2.77
CA ALA A 22 -2.11 -1.52 3.88
C ALA A 22 -1.83 -0.04 4.13
N VAL A 23 -1.75 0.33 5.41
CA VAL A 23 -1.19 1.61 5.82
C VAL A 23 0.27 1.63 5.38
N GLU A 24 0.57 2.27 4.25
CA GLU A 24 1.94 2.49 3.80
C GLU A 24 2.63 3.39 4.83
N LYS A 25 3.55 2.82 5.62
CA LYS A 25 4.39 3.62 6.50
C LYS A 25 5.50 4.25 5.68
N VAL A 26 5.27 5.48 5.25
CA VAL A 26 6.27 6.29 4.54
C VAL A 26 7.04 7.12 5.56
N SER A 27 8.35 6.95 5.61
CA SER A 27 9.27 7.77 6.41
C SER A 27 10.35 8.36 5.53
N VAL A 28 10.50 9.68 5.56
CA VAL A 28 11.56 10.37 4.84
C VAL A 28 12.85 10.24 5.64
N GLN A 29 13.85 9.55 5.09
CA GLN A 29 15.18 9.47 5.70
C GLN A 29 16.12 10.59 5.23
N ALA A 30 16.02 10.98 3.96
CA ALA A 30 16.85 12.06 3.42
C ALA A 30 16.15 12.76 2.25
N LEU A 31 16.41 14.06 2.13
CA LEU A 31 15.93 14.90 1.05
C LEU A 31 17.11 15.52 0.32
N PHE A 32 17.10 15.37 -1.00
CA PHE A 32 18.07 15.95 -1.92
C PHE A 32 17.33 16.72 -3.01
N LYS A 33 18.07 17.56 -3.73
CA LYS A 33 17.54 18.24 -4.90
C LYS A 33 17.11 17.19 -5.94
N ASP A 34 15.82 17.20 -6.28
CA ASP A 34 15.15 16.29 -7.21
C ASP A 34 15.18 14.79 -6.81
N MET A 35 15.50 14.48 -5.55
CA MET A 35 15.60 13.10 -5.09
C MET A 35 15.26 12.98 -3.60
N ALA A 36 14.46 11.98 -3.24
CA ALA A 36 14.13 11.67 -1.86
C ALA A 36 14.48 10.22 -1.55
N VAL A 37 15.07 10.01 -0.39
CA VAL A 37 15.30 8.69 0.18
C VAL A 37 14.23 8.45 1.23
N LEU A 38 13.36 7.51 0.90
CA LEU A 38 12.17 7.17 1.65
C LEU A 38 12.35 5.75 2.18
N VAL A 39 11.72 5.47 3.30
CA VAL A 39 11.52 4.11 3.77
C VAL A 39 10.03 3.86 3.69
N VAL A 40 9.65 2.91 2.86
CA VAL A 40 8.27 2.49 2.64
C VAL A 40 8.17 1.06 3.16
N ASP A 41 7.32 0.82 4.14
CA ASP A 41 7.15 -0.50 4.79
C ASP A 41 8.46 -1.16 5.22
N GLY A 42 9.38 -0.35 5.77
CA GLY A 42 10.70 -0.80 6.23
C GLY A 42 11.72 -1.02 5.11
N LYS A 43 11.32 -0.90 3.83
CA LYS A 43 12.23 -0.99 2.68
C LYS A 43 12.70 0.40 2.27
N ARG A 44 14.02 0.58 2.20
CA ARG A 44 14.62 1.82 1.70
C ARG A 44 14.42 1.93 0.19
N ARG A 45 13.82 3.04 -0.24
CA ARG A 45 13.56 3.38 -1.63
C ARG A 45 14.11 4.76 -1.92
N THR A 46 14.88 4.86 -3.00
CA THR A 46 15.33 6.14 -3.52
C THR A 46 14.48 6.47 -4.73
N LEU A 47 13.75 7.57 -4.67
CA LEU A 47 12.94 8.07 -5.77
C LEU A 47 13.50 9.40 -6.24
N ARG A 48 13.42 9.64 -7.55
CA ARG A 48 13.72 10.93 -8.18
C ARG A 48 12.43 11.62 -8.61
N SER A 49 12.44 12.94 -8.74
CA SER A 49 11.28 13.70 -9.23
C SER A 49 10.76 13.07 -10.53
N GLY A 50 9.48 12.73 -10.55
CA GLY A 50 8.80 12.02 -11.63
C GLY A 50 8.83 10.48 -11.57
N GLN A 51 9.60 9.87 -10.65
CA GLN A 51 9.60 8.41 -10.49
C GLN A 51 8.51 7.93 -9.53
N THR A 52 7.96 6.77 -9.87
CA THR A 52 7.00 6.03 -9.05
C THR A 52 7.66 4.79 -8.48
N SER A 53 7.48 4.58 -7.19
CA SER A 53 7.89 3.38 -6.47
C SER A 53 6.97 2.19 -6.81
N PRO A 54 7.44 0.94 -6.66
CA PRO A 54 6.60 -0.23 -6.87
C PRO A 54 5.44 -0.36 -5.89
N GLU A 55 5.47 0.41 -4.81
CA GLU A 55 4.42 0.45 -3.78
C GLU A 55 3.27 1.39 -4.23
N GLY A 56 3.52 2.29 -5.19
CA GLY A 56 2.52 3.22 -5.73
C GLY A 56 2.79 4.69 -5.42
N ILE A 57 3.79 4.98 -4.58
CA ILE A 57 4.19 6.34 -4.22
C ILE A 57 5.01 6.97 -5.34
N LYS A 58 4.59 8.14 -5.83
CA LYS A 58 5.29 8.93 -6.83
C LYS A 58 5.92 10.17 -6.20
N LEU A 59 7.19 10.41 -6.51
CA LEU A 59 7.84 11.65 -6.10
C LEU A 59 7.53 12.74 -7.13
N ILE A 60 6.78 13.75 -6.75
CA ILE A 60 6.45 14.89 -7.62
C ILE A 60 7.62 15.87 -7.66
N SER A 61 8.13 16.22 -6.49
CA SER A 61 9.30 17.08 -6.35
C SER A 61 9.97 16.86 -4.99
N ALA A 62 11.28 17.10 -4.91
CA ALA A 62 12.03 17.07 -3.66
C ALA A 62 13.06 18.19 -3.61
N ASP A 63 13.09 18.89 -2.49
CA ASP A 63 14.06 19.91 -2.12
C ASP A 63 14.68 19.58 -0.77
N SER A 64 15.79 20.22 -0.42
CA SER A 64 16.46 20.04 0.87
C SER A 64 15.59 20.40 2.10
N LYS A 65 14.41 20.99 1.89
CA LYS A 65 13.47 21.36 2.96
C LYS A 65 12.25 20.44 3.02
N GLN A 66 11.75 19.97 1.88
CA GLN A 66 10.49 19.25 1.77
C GLN A 66 10.42 18.42 0.49
N ALA A 67 9.62 17.37 0.50
CA ALA A 67 9.28 16.60 -0.70
C ALA A 67 7.76 16.55 -0.86
N VAL A 68 7.32 16.65 -2.11
CA VAL A 68 5.93 16.45 -2.53
C VAL A 68 5.82 15.05 -3.10
N LEU A 69 5.01 14.22 -2.45
CA LEU A 69 4.75 12.84 -2.84
C LEU A 69 3.27 12.71 -3.16
N GLU A 70 2.97 11.95 -4.20
CA GLU A 70 1.62 11.57 -4.61
C GLU A 70 1.45 10.09 -4.27
N ILE A 71 0.42 9.76 -3.49
CA ILE A 71 0.14 8.40 -2.99
C ILE A 71 -1.30 8.07 -3.35
N ASP A 72 -1.51 6.99 -4.12
CA ASP A 72 -2.84 6.59 -4.61
C ASP A 72 -3.62 7.72 -5.33
N GLY A 73 -2.89 8.65 -5.97
CA GLY A 73 -3.48 9.80 -6.67
C GLY A 73 -3.96 10.94 -5.76
N LYS A 74 -3.48 11.01 -4.50
CA LYS A 74 -3.72 12.10 -3.55
C LYS A 74 -2.43 12.76 -3.09
#